data_AF-A0A6N3D2B4-F1
#
_entry.id   AF-A0A6N3D2B4-F1
#
_cell.length_a   1.000
_cell.length_b   1.000
_cell.length_c   1.000
_cell.angle_alpha   90.00
_cell.angle_beta   90.00
_cell.angle_gamma   90.00
#
_symmetry.space_group_name_H-M   'P 1'
#
loop_
_entity.id
_entity.type
_entity.pdbx_description
1 polymer ?
#
loop_
_entity_poly.entity_id
_entity_poly.type
_entity_poly.pdbx_seq_one_letter_code
_entity_poly.pdbx_strand_id
1 'polypeptide(L)'
;MKEMHILELSKLPPEEKNETSLLQWMRFLGGKTRKDFEKMAKKNSELEEAYDVLDKLSADEKKRLEYETTCHLSSKMVESKYIGARDIF
;
A
#
# COMPACT_ATOMS: atom_id res chain seq x y z
N MET A 1 31.69 2.23 -12.82
CA MET A 1 30.39 1.52 -12.88
C MET A 1 30.29 0.65 -11.64
N LYS A 2 29.20 0.73 -10.86
CA LYS A 2 28.96 -0.24 -9.78
C LYS A 2 28.26 -1.45 -10.37
N GLU A 3 28.85 -2.61 -10.16
CA GLU A 3 28.31 -3.91 -10.55
C GLU A 3 27.13 -4.25 -9.63
N MET A 4 26.02 -4.68 -10.22
CA MET A 4 24.78 -4.98 -9.50
C MET A 4 24.65 -6.50 -9.38
N HIS A 5 24.69 -7.01 -8.15
CA HIS A 5 24.47 -8.42 -7.89
C HIS A 5 23.02 -8.63 -7.44
N ILE A 6 22.26 -9.39 -8.22
CA ILE A 6 20.89 -9.80 -7.89
C ILE A 6 20.96 -11.20 -7.28
N LEU A 7 20.55 -11.32 -6.02
CA LEU A 7 20.38 -12.61 -5.34
C LEU A 7 18.91 -13.00 -5.41
N GLU A 8 18.63 -14.16 -6.01
CA GLU A 8 17.28 -14.74 -5.98
C GLU A 8 17.06 -15.41 -4.61
N LEU A 9 16.13 -14.86 -3.84
CA LEU A 9 15.71 -15.46 -2.58
C LEU A 9 14.67 -16.55 -2.84
N SER A 10 14.87 -17.72 -2.21
CA SER A 10 13.91 -18.81 -2.20
C SER A 10 12.56 -18.35 -1.61
N LYS A 11 11.44 -18.88 -2.12
CA LYS A 11 10.12 -18.62 -1.52
C LYS A 11 10.09 -19.11 -0.07
N LEU A 12 9.33 -18.41 0.76
CA LEU A 12 9.09 -18.84 2.15
C LEU A 12 8.48 -20.25 2.16
N PRO A 13 8.86 -21.10 3.14
CA PRO A 13 8.27 -22.43 3.31
C PRO A 13 6.75 -22.35 3.58
N PRO A 14 6.00 -23.47 3.52
CA PRO A 14 4.59 -23.52 3.91
C PRO A 14 4.36 -23.08 5.37
N GLU A 15 3.15 -22.63 5.70
CA GLU A 15 2.81 -22.12 7.03
C GLU A 15 2.88 -23.23 8.09
N GLU A 16 3.78 -23.10 9.06
CA GLU A 16 3.92 -24.05 10.16
C GLU A 16 3.25 -23.54 11.44
N LYS A 17 2.84 -24.46 12.33
CA LYS A 17 2.17 -24.10 13.60
C LYS A 17 3.10 -23.44 14.62
N ASN A 18 4.41 -23.66 14.51
CA ASN A 18 5.44 -23.17 15.42
C ASN A 18 6.43 -22.25 14.71
N GLU A 19 5.92 -21.29 13.93
CA GLU A 19 6.77 -20.31 13.26
C GLU A 19 7.43 -19.36 14.26
N THR A 20 8.72 -19.10 14.03
CA THR A 20 9.45 -18.05 14.75
C THR A 20 8.85 -16.68 14.45
N SER A 21 8.95 -15.74 15.38
CA SER A 21 8.44 -14.37 15.19
C SER A 21 8.93 -13.74 13.88
N LEU A 22 10.18 -13.98 13.50
CA LEU A 22 10.75 -13.49 12.23
C LEU A 22 9.99 -14.02 11.00
N LEU A 23 9.66 -15.30 10.95
CA LEU A 23 8.90 -15.88 9.83
C LEU A 23 7.49 -15.31 9.77
N GLN A 24 6.86 -15.07 10.93
CA GLN A 24 5.55 -14.43 11.00
C GLN A 24 5.60 -13.00 10.43
N TRP A 25 6.65 -12.24 10.76
CA TRP A 25 6.90 -10.90 10.18
C TRP A 25 7.16 -10.95 8.67
N MET A 26 7.97 -11.90 8.19
CA MET A 26 8.23 -12.05 6.75
C MET A 26 6.94 -12.40 5.99
N ARG A 27 6.04 -13.20 6.58
CA ARG A 27 4.73 -13.48 6.00
C ARG A 27 3.79 -12.29 6.05
N PHE A 28 3.78 -11.55 7.16
CA PHE A 28 3.00 -10.33 7.30
C PHE A 28 3.38 -9.32 6.22
N LEU A 29 4.68 -9.04 6.05
CA LEU A 29 5.19 -8.14 5.00
C LEU A 29 4.94 -8.65 3.57
N GLY A 30 4.79 -9.97 3.39
CA GLY A 30 4.42 -10.60 2.12
C GLY A 30 2.91 -10.65 1.84
N GLY A 31 2.08 -10.25 2.80
CA GLY A 31 0.62 -10.21 2.68
C GLY A 31 0.18 -9.24 1.58
N LYS A 32 -0.82 -9.64 0.78
CA LYS A 32 -1.34 -8.81 -0.32
C LYS A 32 -2.77 -8.36 -0.10
N THR A 33 -3.51 -9.05 0.75
CA THR A 33 -4.94 -8.77 0.98
C THR A 33 -5.22 -8.47 2.43
N ARG A 34 -6.26 -7.66 2.68
CA ARG A 34 -6.72 -7.31 4.04
C ARG A 34 -7.01 -8.55 4.90
N LYS A 35 -7.54 -9.61 4.29
CA LYS A 35 -7.80 -10.90 4.95
C LYS A 35 -6.52 -11.60 5.41
N ASP A 36 -5.42 -11.48 4.65
CA ASP A 36 -4.13 -12.06 5.05
C ASP A 36 -3.60 -11.36 6.31
N PHE A 37 -3.68 -10.03 6.34
CA PHE A 37 -3.25 -9.25 7.49
C PHE A 37 -4.11 -9.52 8.73
N GLU A 38 -5.44 -9.58 8.60
CA GLU A 38 -6.34 -9.95 9.70
C GLU A 38 -6.06 -11.35 10.26
N LYS A 39 -5.71 -12.32 9.39
CA LYS A 39 -5.34 -13.67 9.81
C LYS A 39 -4.02 -13.68 10.60
N MET A 40 -3.07 -12.82 10.22
CA MET A 40 -1.76 -12.72 10.88
C MET A 40 -1.83 -11.92 12.19
N ALA A 41 -2.61 -10.84 12.24
CA ALA A 41 -2.86 -10.05 13.44
C ALA A 41 -3.40 -10.91 14.59
N LYS A 42 -4.31 -11.86 14.29
CA LYS A 42 -4.87 -12.79 15.30
C LYS A 42 -3.85 -13.75 15.92
N LYS A 43 -2.64 -13.87 15.36
CA LYS A 43 -1.61 -14.81 15.81
C LYS A 43 -0.63 -14.21 16.81
N ASN A 44 -0.40 -12.91 16.74
CA ASN A 44 0.60 -12.21 17.54
C ASN A 44 0.15 -10.76 17.78
N SER A 45 0.15 -10.32 19.05
CA SER A 45 -0.22 -8.96 19.44
C SER A 45 0.64 -7.89 18.77
N GLU A 46 1.92 -8.18 18.51
CA GLU A 46 2.81 -7.24 17.79
C GLU A 46 2.35 -7.03 16.34
N LEU A 47 1.84 -8.08 15.69
CA LEU A 47 1.31 -8.00 14.34
C LEU A 47 -0.05 -7.32 14.29
N GLU A 48 -0.83 -7.42 15.36
CA GLU A 48 -2.08 -6.68 15.53
C GLU A 48 -1.81 -5.18 15.60
N GLU A 49 -0.87 -4.74 16.46
CA GLU A 49 -0.47 -3.33 16.53
C GLU A 49 0.08 -2.82 15.20
N ALA A 50 0.93 -3.62 14.52
CA ALA A 50 1.45 -3.27 13.22
C ALA A 50 0.34 -3.14 12.16
N TYR A 51 -0.67 -4.02 12.21
CA TYR A 51 -1.82 -3.95 11.32
C TYR A 51 -2.68 -2.71 11.57
N ASP A 52 -2.92 -2.35 12.84
CA ASP A 52 -3.66 -1.14 13.20
C ASP A 52 -2.97 0.14 12.70
N VAL A 53 -1.64 0.21 12.82
CA VAL A 53 -0.85 1.32 12.27
C VAL A 53 -0.95 1.34 10.75
N LEU A 54 -0.83 0.17 10.10
CA LEU A 54 -0.94 0.04 8.65
C LEU A 54 -2.32 0.49 8.13
N ASP A 55 -3.41 0.13 8.82
CA ASP A 55 -4.77 0.52 8.43
C ASP A 55 -4.99 2.04 8.54
N LYS A 56 -4.48 2.66 9.61
CA LYS A 56 -4.51 4.13 9.78
C LYS A 56 -3.75 4.84 8.66
N LEU A 57 -2.54 4.37 8.34
CA LEU A 57 -1.73 4.94 7.25
C LEU A 57 -2.40 4.76 5.89
N SER A 58 -2.99 3.60 5.64
CA SER A 58 -3.71 3.31 4.40
C SER A 58 -4.94 4.21 4.21
N ALA A 59 -5.66 4.52 5.30
CA ALA A 59 -6.79 5.44 5.28
C ALA A 59 -6.35 6.87 4.97
N ASP A 60 -5.23 7.32 5.54
CA ASP A 60 -4.65 8.62 5.23
C ASP A 60 -4.23 8.74 3.77
N GLU A 61 -3.56 7.71 3.23
CA GLU A 61 -3.17 7.67 1.82
C GLU A 61 -4.37 7.71 0.88
N LYS A 62 -5.43 6.96 1.16
CA LYS A 62 -6.66 7.00 0.36
C LYS A 62 -7.27 8.41 0.35
N LYS A 63 -7.34 9.05 1.51
CA LYS A 63 -7.89 10.41 1.63
C LYS A 63 -7.05 11.44 0.89
N ARG A 64 -5.71 11.31 0.96
CA ARG A 64 -4.77 12.14 0.20
C ARG A 64 -4.98 11.98 -1.30
N LEU A 65 -5.07 10.74 -1.79
CA LEU A 65 -5.32 10.45 -3.20
C LEU A 65 -6.66 11.02 -3.71
N GLU A 66 -7.72 10.95 -2.90
CA GLU A 66 -9.03 11.54 -3.23
C GLU A 66 -8.96 13.07 -3.33
N TYR A 67 -8.24 13.72 -2.41
CA TYR A 67 -8.02 15.17 -2.43
C TYR A 67 -7.23 15.61 -3.67
N GLU A 68 -6.10 14.95 -3.94
CA GLU A 68 -5.26 15.22 -5.13
C GLU A 68 -6.03 15.02 -6.42
N THR A 69 -6.81 13.95 -6.53
CA THR A 69 -7.64 13.66 -7.70
C THR A 69 -8.69 14.75 -7.90
N THR A 70 -9.34 15.19 -6.82
CA THR A 70 -10.36 16.25 -6.87
C THR A 70 -9.77 17.59 -7.27
N CYS A 71 -8.64 17.98 -6.68
CA CYS A 71 -7.91 19.18 -7.05
C CYS A 71 -7.45 19.15 -8.51
N HIS A 72 -6.94 18.00 -8.98
CA HIS A 72 -6.50 17.81 -10.36
C HIS A 72 -7.66 17.90 -11.36
N LEU A 73 -8.78 17.25 -11.07
CA LEU A 73 -9.97 17.30 -11.92
C LEU A 73 -10.55 18.72 -11.98
N SER A 74 -10.58 19.44 -10.85
CA SER A 74 -11.00 20.84 -10.81
C SER A 74 -10.11 21.72 -11.70
N SER A 75 -8.78 21.57 -11.61
CA SER A 75 -7.83 22.30 -12.47
C SER A 75 -8.04 22.00 -13.95
N LYS A 76 -8.20 20.71 -14.32
CA LYS A 76 -8.48 20.29 -15.69
C LYS A 76 -9.80 20.84 -16.24
N MET A 77 -10.84 20.92 -15.41
CA MET A 77 -12.12 21.50 -15.80
C MET A 77 -11.98 23.01 -16.08
N VAL A 78 -11.16 23.71 -15.29
CA VAL A 78 -10.87 25.13 -15.50
C VAL A 78 -10.09 25.33 -16.80
N GLU A 79 -9.02 24.56 -17.03
CA GLU A 79 -8.24 24.61 -18.28
C GLU A 79 -9.11 24.32 -19.51
N SER A 80 -9.96 23.31 -19.45
CA SER A 80 -10.88 22.96 -20.55
C SER A 80 -11.88 24.08 -20.85
N LYS A 81 -12.41 24.76 -19.81
CA LYS A 81 -13.28 25.93 -19.99
C LYS A 81 -12.55 27.11 -20.64
N TYR A 82 -11.30 27.35 -20.27
CA TYR A 82 -10.49 28.42 -20.86
C TYR A 82 -10.11 28.15 -22.32
N ILE A 83 -9.80 26.90 -22.66
CA ILE A 83 -9.53 26.50 -24.05
C ILE A 83 -10.82 26.63 -24.87
N GLY A 84 -11.93 26.10 -24.38
CA GLY A 84 -13.22 26.22 -25.05
C GLY A 84 -13.69 27.68 -25.22
N ALA A 85 -13.40 28.58 -24.28
CA ALA A 85 -13.70 30.00 -24.41
C ALA A 85 -12.80 30.71 -25.43
N ARG A 86 -11.56 30.24 -25.64
CA ARG A 86 -10.60 30.81 -26.59
C ARG A 86 -10.93 30.48 -28.05
N ASP A 87 -11.61 29.36 -28.29
CA ASP A 87 -12.06 28.94 -29.63
C ASP A 87 -13.34 29.65 -30.10
N ILE A 88 -13.96 30.49 -29.24
CA ILE A 88 -15.23 31.21 -29.51
C ILE A 88 -15.00 32.72 -29.77
N PHE A 89 -13.78 33.23 -29.65
CA PHE A 89 -13.37 34.61 -30.00
C PHE A 89 -12.30 34.60 -31.10
#